data_AF-R1DDT3-F1
#
_entry.id   AF-R1DDT3-F1
#
_cell.length_a   1.000
_cell.length_b   1.000
_cell.length_c   1.000
_cell.angle_alpha   90.00
_cell.angle_beta   90.00
_cell.angle_gamma   90.00
#
_symmetry.space_group_name_H-M   'P 1'
#
loop_
_entity.id
_entity.type
_entity.pdbx_description
1 polymer ?
#
loop_
_entity_poly.entity_id
_entity_poly.type
_entity_poly.pdbx_seq_one_letter_code
_entity_poly.pdbx_strand_id
1 'polypeptide(L)'
;MAATQQLNPNADVLKSGQASLMNINAARGLQDVLKSNLGPKGTLKMLVGGAGDIKLTKDGNTLLHEMQIQNPTACMIARIATAQDDITGDGTTSAVLVVGEMMKQAERHLSDGVHPRLLCEGIELAKTSLLEYIDRTALAKDCADRDLLLQIAQCSLRTKMHRELADMFTAICVDAVLTIRKPDTPLDLHMVEIMHMQHKAGTDSRLVKGLVLDHGGRHPGMPKQLSKAL
;
A
#
# COMPACT_ATOMS: atom_id res chain seq x y z
N MET A 1 0.17 -13.59 51.35
CA MET A 1 0.69 -14.15 50.09
C MET A 1 0.35 -13.16 48.97
N ALA A 2 1.04 -12.02 48.81
CA ALA A 2 2.42 -11.83 48.36
C ALA A 2 2.72 -12.42 46.95
N ALA A 3 1.83 -12.20 45.98
CA ALA A 3 2.03 -12.59 44.58
C ALA A 3 1.53 -11.54 43.57
N THR A 4 1.60 -10.23 43.87
CA THR A 4 1.11 -9.18 42.96
C THR A 4 2.06 -7.98 42.85
N GLN A 5 3.37 -8.23 42.85
CA GLN A 5 4.36 -7.19 42.53
C GLN A 5 5.42 -7.73 41.55
N GLN A 6 4.98 -8.41 40.50
CA GLN A 6 5.86 -8.79 39.38
C GLN A 6 5.96 -7.73 38.28
N LEU A 7 5.19 -6.64 38.39
CA LEU A 7 5.05 -5.65 37.33
C LEU A 7 5.35 -4.25 37.86
N ASN A 8 5.96 -3.44 36.99
CA ASN A 8 6.30 -2.06 37.28
C ASN A 8 5.00 -1.26 37.59
N PRO A 9 4.97 -0.36 38.58
CA PRO A 9 3.78 0.44 38.93
C PRO A 9 3.05 1.14 37.78
N ASN A 10 3.73 1.43 36.65
CA ASN A 10 3.14 2.06 35.47
C ASN A 10 2.77 1.05 34.35
N ALA A 11 2.70 -0.25 34.64
CA ALA A 11 2.40 -1.27 33.65
C ALA A 11 0.89 -1.51 33.53
N ASP A 12 0.35 -1.30 32.33
CA ASP A 12 -1.02 -1.65 31.99
C ASP A 12 -1.15 -3.17 31.77
N VAL A 13 -2.13 -3.78 32.44
CA VAL A 13 -2.41 -5.23 32.36
C VAL A 13 -3.87 -5.45 32.07
N LEU A 14 -4.15 -6.20 31.00
CA LEU A 14 -5.49 -6.62 30.64
C LEU A 14 -5.64 -8.12 30.79
N LYS A 15 -6.77 -8.55 31.35
CA LYS A 15 -7.15 -9.97 31.41
C LYS A 15 -7.58 -10.47 30.03
N SER A 16 -7.45 -11.77 29.79
CA SER A 16 -7.63 -12.40 28.47
C SER A 16 -8.90 -11.95 27.71
N GLY A 17 -10.07 -12.02 28.33
CA GLY A 17 -11.33 -11.62 27.68
C GLY A 17 -11.39 -10.12 27.32
N GLN A 18 -10.90 -9.25 28.20
CA GLN A 18 -10.83 -7.81 27.95
C GLN A 18 -9.78 -7.47 26.89
N ALA A 19 -8.65 -8.17 26.88
CA ALA A 19 -7.60 -8.01 25.88
C ALA A 19 -8.10 -8.40 24.47
N SER A 20 -8.79 -9.54 24.34
CA SER A 20 -9.38 -9.98 23.06
C SER A 20 -10.37 -8.95 22.52
N LEU A 21 -11.27 -8.45 23.36
CA LEU A 21 -12.26 -7.44 22.96
C LEU A 21 -11.59 -6.12 22.54
N MET A 22 -10.60 -5.65 23.30
CA MET A 22 -9.84 -4.44 22.94
C MET A 22 -9.12 -4.59 21.59
N ASN A 23 -8.53 -5.76 21.33
CA ASN A 23 -7.81 -6.03 20.09
C ASN A 23 -8.75 -6.02 18.88
N ILE A 24 -9.93 -6.64 19.01
CA ILE A 24 -10.96 -6.66 17.96
C ILE A 24 -11.47 -5.25 17.69
N ASN A 25 -11.78 -4.49 18.74
CA ASN A 25 -12.23 -3.11 18.60
C ASN A 25 -11.19 -2.21 17.94
N ALA A 26 -9.90 -2.42 18.22
CA ALA A 26 -8.81 -1.71 17.56
C ALA A 26 -8.77 -1.99 16.05
N ALA A 27 -8.87 -3.26 15.66
CA ALA A 27 -8.88 -3.67 14.27
C ALA A 27 -10.10 -3.11 13.52
N ARG A 28 -11.29 -3.18 14.15
CA ARG A 28 -12.54 -2.65 13.60
C ARG A 28 -12.49 -1.13 13.44
N GLY A 29 -11.96 -0.42 14.44
CA GLY A 29 -11.80 1.04 14.36
C GLY A 29 -10.94 1.45 13.16
N LEU A 30 -9.83 0.73 12.93
CA LEU A 30 -8.96 0.99 11.78
C LEU A 30 -9.62 0.66 10.45
N GLN A 31 -10.36 -0.45 10.38
CA GLN A 31 -11.19 -0.83 9.24
C GLN A 31 -12.20 0.27 8.89
N ASP A 32 -12.90 0.81 9.90
CA ASP A 32 -13.92 1.84 9.70
C ASP A 32 -13.35 3.18 9.18
N VAL A 33 -12.11 3.51 9.54
CA VAL A 33 -11.40 4.69 9.01
C VAL A 33 -10.99 4.49 7.55
N LEU A 34 -10.49 3.30 7.22
CA LEU A 34 -9.91 2.99 5.90
C LEU A 34 -10.95 2.53 4.86
N LYS A 35 -12.13 2.03 5.26
CA LYS A 35 -13.14 1.52 4.30
C LYS A 35 -13.59 2.56 3.29
N SER A 36 -13.61 3.84 3.67
CA SER A 36 -13.97 4.92 2.76
C SER A 36 -12.93 5.19 1.68
N ASN A 37 -11.70 4.70 1.84
CA ASN A 37 -10.59 4.95 0.93
C ASN A 37 -10.54 3.90 -0.19
N LEU A 38 -11.17 2.74 0.01
CA LEU A 38 -11.11 1.64 -0.96
C LEU A 38 -11.94 1.97 -2.22
N GLY A 39 -11.38 1.61 -3.38
CA GLY A 39 -12.06 1.67 -4.68
C GLY A 39 -11.94 3.01 -5.40
N PRO A 40 -12.41 3.11 -6.66
CA PRO A 40 -12.21 4.29 -7.50
C PRO A 40 -12.93 5.54 -6.99
N LYS A 41 -14.07 5.37 -6.31
CA LYS A 41 -14.81 6.44 -5.64
C LYS A 41 -14.39 6.66 -4.19
N GLY A 42 -13.34 5.97 -3.73
CA GLY A 42 -12.81 6.13 -2.38
C GLY A 42 -12.30 7.55 -2.15
N THR A 43 -12.54 8.08 -0.95
CA THR A 43 -12.20 9.44 -0.57
C THR A 43 -10.73 9.58 -0.16
N LEU A 44 -10.18 10.78 -0.36
CA LEU A 44 -8.86 11.13 0.16
C LEU A 44 -8.98 11.47 1.65
N LYS A 45 -7.92 11.15 2.39
CA LYS A 45 -7.79 11.58 3.79
C LYS A 45 -6.74 12.68 3.87
N MET A 46 -7.09 13.72 4.61
CA MET A 46 -6.19 14.80 4.97
C MET A 46 -5.64 14.51 6.36
N LEU A 47 -4.32 14.35 6.46
CA LEU A 47 -3.61 14.24 7.73
C LEU A 47 -2.88 15.54 8.00
N VAL A 48 -3.00 16.02 9.23
CA VAL A 48 -2.32 17.23 9.70
C VAL A 48 -1.30 16.82 10.74
N GLY A 49 -0.03 17.04 10.43
CA GLY A 49 1.08 16.77 11.35
C GLY A 49 1.16 17.80 12.47
N GLY A 50 1.92 17.49 13.53
CA GLY A 50 2.08 18.39 14.69
C GLY A 50 2.72 19.74 14.34
N ALA A 51 3.54 19.78 13.29
CA ALA A 51 4.15 21.02 12.76
C ALA A 51 3.21 21.79 11.80
N GLY A 52 1.98 21.32 11.57
CA GLY A 52 1.05 21.90 10.61
C GLY A 52 1.24 21.45 9.16
N ASP A 53 2.12 20.47 8.89
CA ASP A 53 2.25 19.86 7.57
C ASP A 53 0.95 19.13 7.19
N ILE A 54 0.52 19.27 5.94
CA ILE A 54 -0.74 18.72 5.44
C ILE A 54 -0.42 17.70 4.36
N LYS A 55 -0.73 16.43 4.64
CA LYS A 55 -0.60 15.32 3.69
C LYS A 55 -1.98 14.86 3.25
N LEU A 56 -2.22 14.90 1.95
CA LEU A 56 -3.43 14.40 1.31
C LEU A 56 -3.09 13.12 0.57
N THR A 57 -3.62 11.99 1.02
CA THR A 57 -3.34 10.71 0.36
C THR A 57 -4.51 9.73 0.46
N LYS A 58 -4.55 8.86 -0.54
CA LYS A 58 -5.44 7.69 -0.59
C LYS A 58 -4.74 6.42 -0.13
N ASP A 59 -3.41 6.42 -0.21
CA ASP A 59 -2.63 5.22 0.04
C ASP A 59 -2.69 4.82 1.51
N GLY A 60 -3.03 3.55 1.75
CA GLY A 60 -3.19 3.00 3.09
C GLY A 60 -1.88 2.99 3.86
N ASN A 61 -0.76 2.67 3.22
CA ASN A 61 0.55 2.59 3.91
C ASN A 61 0.97 3.97 4.41
N THR A 62 0.94 4.98 3.53
CA THR A 62 1.24 6.37 3.89
C THR A 62 0.33 6.87 5.01
N LEU A 63 -0.98 6.59 4.94
CA LEU A 63 -1.91 7.00 6.01
C LEU A 63 -1.58 6.35 7.35
N LEU A 64 -1.28 5.05 7.36
CA LEU A 64 -1.02 4.31 8.58
C LEU A 64 0.31 4.69 9.23
N HIS A 65 1.30 5.12 8.45
CA HIS A 65 2.57 5.60 8.95
C HIS A 65 2.46 7.01 9.56
N GLU A 66 1.63 7.88 8.99
CA GLU A 66 1.50 9.28 9.45
C GLU A 66 0.50 9.42 10.60
N MET A 67 -0.44 8.47 10.77
CA MET A 67 -1.36 8.48 11.90
C MET A 67 -0.66 8.14 13.22
N GLN A 68 -0.93 8.94 14.26
CA GLN A 68 -0.46 8.68 15.61
C GLN A 68 -1.32 7.61 16.29
N ILE A 69 -1.04 6.35 16.00
CA ILE A 69 -1.76 5.21 16.56
C ILE A 69 -1.23 4.91 17.97
N GLN A 70 -2.10 4.97 18.98
CA GLN A 70 -1.75 4.62 20.36
C GLN A 70 -1.98 3.14 20.69
N ASN A 71 -2.96 2.51 20.04
CA ASN A 71 -3.32 1.13 20.35
C ASN A 71 -2.28 0.15 19.77
N PRO A 72 -1.66 -0.73 20.59
CA PRO A 72 -0.59 -1.62 20.12
C PRO A 72 -1.05 -2.58 19.04
N THR A 73 -2.30 -3.03 19.07
CA THR A 73 -2.87 -3.92 18.06
C THR A 73 -3.07 -3.22 16.74
N ALA A 74 -3.52 -1.96 16.75
CA ALA A 74 -3.61 -1.15 15.54
C ALA A 74 -2.21 -0.85 14.97
N CYS A 75 -1.18 -0.65 15.80
CA CYS A 75 0.21 -0.53 15.33
C CYS A 75 0.70 -1.82 14.65
N MET A 76 0.37 -3.00 15.20
CA MET A 76 0.69 -4.27 14.55
C MET A 76 -0.03 -4.42 13.20
N ILE A 77 -1.29 -4.02 13.10
CA ILE A 77 -2.05 -4.05 11.84
C ILE A 77 -1.47 -3.05 10.83
N ALA A 78 -1.03 -1.86 11.28
CA ALA A 78 -0.35 -0.90 10.43
C ALA A 78 0.91 -1.49 9.77
N ARG A 79 1.69 -2.29 10.51
CA ARG A 79 2.86 -2.99 9.97
C ARG A 79 2.53 -4.04 8.90
N ILE A 80 1.31 -4.61 8.94
CA ILE A 80 0.84 -5.51 7.86
C ILE A 80 0.70 -4.73 6.56
N ALA A 81 0.16 -3.50 6.62
CA ALA A 81 0.05 -2.64 5.44
C ALA A 81 1.42 -2.27 4.87
N THR A 82 2.39 -1.95 5.72
CA THR A 82 3.78 -1.69 5.29
C THR A 82 4.41 -2.91 4.64
N ALA A 83 4.30 -4.10 5.26
CA ALA A 83 4.82 -5.32 4.66
C ALA A 83 4.15 -5.67 3.32
N GLN A 84 2.86 -5.39 3.18
CA GLN A 84 2.15 -5.57 1.91
C GLN A 84 2.64 -4.59 0.84
N ASP A 85 2.89 -3.34 1.22
CA ASP A 85 3.42 -2.30 0.33
C ASP A 85 4.83 -2.66 -0.15
N ASP A 86 5.70 -3.13 0.74
CA ASP A 86 7.08 -3.51 0.40
C ASP A 86 7.14 -4.67 -0.61
N ILE A 87 6.21 -5.63 -0.53
CA ILE A 87 6.19 -6.81 -1.40
C ILE A 87 5.45 -6.55 -2.71
N THR A 88 4.32 -5.84 -2.65
CA THR A 88 3.40 -5.72 -3.80
C THR A 88 3.12 -4.30 -4.27
N GLY A 89 3.30 -3.29 -3.41
CA GLY A 89 3.05 -1.87 -3.71
C GLY A 89 1.59 -1.46 -3.93
N ASP A 90 0.63 -2.38 -3.77
CA ASP A 90 -0.80 -2.10 -3.86
C ASP A 90 -1.61 -3.00 -2.91
N GLY A 91 -2.89 -2.71 -2.73
CA GLY A 91 -3.77 -3.54 -1.90
C GLY A 91 -3.54 -3.39 -0.39
N THR A 92 -2.73 -2.41 0.04
CA THR A 92 -2.46 -2.07 1.45
C THR A 92 -3.74 -1.85 2.24
N THR A 93 -4.69 -1.12 1.66
CA THR A 93 -6.01 -0.84 2.26
C THR A 93 -6.84 -2.12 2.36
N SER A 94 -6.85 -2.94 1.30
CA SER A 94 -7.60 -4.20 1.28
C SER A 94 -7.11 -5.18 2.35
N ALA A 95 -5.80 -5.29 2.55
CA ALA A 95 -5.21 -6.14 3.57
C ALA A 95 -5.72 -5.77 4.97
N VAL A 96 -5.72 -4.49 5.31
CA VAL A 96 -6.23 -4.02 6.61
C VAL A 96 -7.73 -4.26 6.78
N LEU A 97 -8.51 -4.06 5.70
CA LEU A 97 -9.95 -4.31 5.73
C LEU A 97 -10.28 -5.79 5.94
N VAL A 98 -9.53 -6.70 5.31
CA VAL A 98 -9.66 -8.14 5.50
C VAL A 98 -9.36 -8.52 6.95
N VAL A 99 -8.26 -8.02 7.51
CA VAL A 99 -7.91 -8.28 8.92
C VAL A 99 -9.00 -7.76 9.86
N GLY A 100 -9.50 -6.55 9.64
CA GLY A 100 -10.59 -5.98 10.45
C GLY A 100 -11.86 -6.83 10.41
N GLU A 101 -12.29 -7.24 9.22
CA GLU A 101 -13.50 -8.05 9.08
C GLU A 101 -13.31 -9.47 9.63
N MET A 102 -12.12 -10.08 9.48
CA MET A 102 -11.78 -11.35 10.11
C MET A 102 -11.88 -11.28 11.64
N MET A 103 -11.35 -10.21 12.26
CA MET A 103 -11.44 -10.01 13.70
C MET A 103 -12.89 -9.83 14.18
N LYS A 104 -13.71 -9.13 13.40
CA LYS A 104 -15.14 -8.98 13.66
C LYS A 104 -15.92 -10.30 13.56
N GLN A 105 -15.60 -11.16 12.59
CA GLN A 105 -16.19 -12.50 12.52
C GLN A 105 -15.72 -13.39 13.68
N ALA A 106 -14.45 -13.27 14.09
CA ALA A 106 -13.93 -14.00 15.24
C ALA A 106 -14.65 -13.60 16.55
N GLU A 107 -15.00 -12.32 16.73
CA GLU A 107 -15.75 -11.82 17.89
C GLU A 107 -17.05 -12.59 18.14
N ARG A 108 -17.80 -12.88 17.07
CA ARG A 108 -19.05 -13.63 17.13
C ARG A 108 -18.83 -15.02 17.70
N HIS A 109 -17.85 -15.75 17.17
CA HIS A 109 -17.55 -17.12 17.62
C HIS A 109 -16.92 -17.17 19.02
N LEU A 110 -16.13 -16.16 19.39
CA LEU A 110 -15.62 -16.02 20.75
C LEU A 110 -16.76 -15.79 21.75
N SER A 111 -17.78 -15.03 21.36
CA SER A 111 -18.98 -14.80 22.18
C SER A 111 -19.81 -16.07 22.35
N ASP A 112 -19.82 -16.96 21.36
CA ASP A 112 -20.44 -18.29 21.42
C ASP A 112 -19.64 -19.29 22.29
N GLY A 113 -18.49 -18.90 22.82
CA GLY A 113 -17.65 -19.73 23.70
C GLY A 113 -16.63 -20.60 22.97
N VAL A 114 -16.40 -20.38 21.68
CA VAL A 114 -15.37 -21.12 20.92
C VAL A 114 -13.98 -20.71 21.42
N HIS A 115 -13.13 -21.70 21.71
CA HIS A 115 -11.77 -21.43 22.14
C HIS A 115 -10.94 -20.80 20.99
N PRO A 116 -10.20 -19.69 21.22
CA PRO A 116 -9.47 -18.97 20.16
C PRO A 116 -8.54 -19.85 19.31
N ARG A 117 -7.96 -20.88 19.93
CA ARG A 117 -7.08 -21.84 19.24
C ARG A 117 -7.77 -22.54 18.07
N LEU A 118 -9.02 -22.96 18.24
CA LEU A 118 -9.79 -23.64 17.19
C LEU A 118 -10.10 -22.69 16.04
N LEU A 119 -10.34 -21.41 16.33
CA LEU A 119 -10.53 -20.38 15.31
C LEU A 119 -9.27 -20.18 14.47
N CYS A 120 -8.10 -20.09 15.11
CA CYS A 120 -6.83 -19.99 14.39
C CYS A 120 -6.58 -21.21 13.49
N GLU A 121 -6.84 -22.42 13.99
CA GLU A 121 -6.69 -23.65 13.20
C GLU A 121 -7.65 -23.67 11.99
N GLY A 122 -8.91 -23.26 12.19
CA GLY A 122 -9.87 -23.13 11.10
C GLY A 122 -9.46 -22.10 10.05
N ILE A 123 -8.92 -20.94 10.46
CA ILE A 123 -8.40 -19.91 9.55
C ILE A 123 -7.23 -20.44 8.72
N GLU A 124 -6.33 -21.23 9.30
CA GLU A 124 -5.18 -21.76 8.56
C GLU A 124 -5.54 -22.86 7.57
N LEU A 125 -6.52 -23.70 7.90
CA LEU A 125 -7.10 -24.65 6.94
C LEU A 125 -7.77 -23.91 5.78
N ALA A 126 -8.53 -22.85 6.08
CA ALA A 126 -9.19 -22.02 5.07
C ALA A 126 -8.18 -21.29 4.17
N LYS A 127 -7.10 -20.74 4.74
CA LYS A 127 -6.01 -20.11 3.98
C LYS A 127 -5.39 -21.06 2.97
N THR A 128 -5.05 -22.28 3.41
CA THR A 128 -4.43 -23.30 2.54
C THR A 128 -5.34 -23.64 1.36
N SER A 129 -6.62 -23.92 1.64
CA SER A 129 -7.62 -24.23 0.62
C SER A 129 -7.87 -23.06 -0.35
N LEU A 130 -7.82 -21.82 0.15
CA LEU A 130 -8.00 -20.61 -0.66
C LEU A 130 -6.81 -20.39 -1.60
N LEU A 131 -5.59 -20.62 -1.15
CA LEU A 131 -4.39 -20.51 -1.99
C LEU A 131 -4.43 -21.53 -3.14
N GLU A 132 -4.77 -22.79 -2.84
CA GLU A 132 -4.96 -23.82 -3.86
C GLU A 132 -6.05 -23.44 -4.88
N TYR A 133 -7.14 -22.83 -4.42
CA TYR A 133 -8.20 -22.35 -5.30
C TYR A 133 -7.73 -21.20 -6.20
N ILE A 134 -6.98 -20.24 -5.65
CA ILE A 134 -6.42 -19.12 -6.41
C ILE A 134 -5.46 -19.64 -7.48
N ASP A 135 -4.55 -20.55 -7.13
CA ASP A 135 -3.59 -21.12 -8.07
C ASP A 135 -4.27 -21.88 -9.22
N ARG A 136 -5.35 -22.62 -8.91
CA ARG A 136 -6.15 -23.31 -9.94
C ARG A 136 -6.93 -22.37 -10.85
N THR A 137 -7.35 -21.21 -10.36
CA THR A 137 -8.15 -20.23 -11.11
C THR A 137 -7.31 -19.16 -11.79
N ALA A 138 -6.02 -19.08 -11.45
CA ALA A 138 -5.08 -18.16 -12.06
C ALA A 138 -4.95 -18.42 -13.57
N LEU A 139 -5.19 -17.39 -14.37
CA LEU A 139 -4.99 -17.44 -15.81
C LEU A 139 -3.56 -16.99 -16.11
N ALA A 140 -2.71 -17.93 -16.54
CA ALA A 140 -1.39 -17.60 -17.05
C ALA A 140 -1.55 -16.78 -18.34
N LYS A 141 -1.01 -15.57 -18.34
CA LYS A 141 -0.96 -14.70 -19.52
C LYS A 141 0.48 -14.27 -19.78
N ASP A 142 0.76 -13.94 -21.03
CA ASP A 142 2.08 -13.45 -21.42
C ASP A 142 2.32 -12.05 -20.84
N CYS A 143 3.39 -11.92 -20.04
CA CYS A 143 3.83 -10.65 -19.46
C CYS A 143 4.45 -9.70 -20.51
N ALA A 144 4.58 -10.11 -21.76
CA ALA A 144 5.00 -9.25 -22.88
C ALA A 144 3.84 -8.58 -23.63
N ASP A 145 2.59 -8.96 -23.37
CA ASP A 145 1.45 -8.33 -24.02
C ASP A 145 1.24 -6.90 -23.48
N ARG A 146 1.53 -5.91 -24.33
CA ARG A 146 1.38 -4.50 -23.99
C ARG A 146 -0.06 -4.13 -23.68
N ASP A 147 -1.04 -4.70 -24.38
CA ASP A 147 -2.45 -4.35 -24.18
C ASP A 147 -2.96 -4.87 -22.84
N LEU A 148 -2.51 -6.06 -22.44
CA LEU A 148 -2.76 -6.60 -21.12
C LEU A 148 -2.14 -5.72 -20.02
N LEU A 149 -0.87 -5.32 -20.18
CA LEU A 149 -0.19 -4.44 -19.22
C LEU A 149 -0.88 -3.08 -19.07
N LEU A 150 -1.38 -2.51 -20.17
CA LEU A 150 -2.17 -1.28 -20.14
C LEU A 150 -3.46 -1.47 -19.34
N GLN A 151 -4.18 -2.57 -19.53
CA GLN A 151 -5.41 -2.85 -18.76
C GLN A 151 -5.12 -2.99 -17.26
N ILE A 152 -4.03 -3.68 -16.90
CA ILE A 152 -3.61 -3.87 -15.50
C ILE A 152 -3.23 -2.53 -14.86
N ALA A 153 -2.37 -1.74 -15.52
CA ALA A 153 -1.93 -0.44 -15.02
C ALA A 153 -3.11 0.56 -14.90
N GLN A 154 -4.07 0.52 -15.84
CA GLN A 154 -5.28 1.33 -15.76
C GLN A 154 -6.10 1.00 -14.52
N CYS A 155 -6.24 -0.29 -14.18
CA CYS A 155 -6.98 -0.71 -13.00
C CYS A 155 -6.39 -0.14 -11.70
N SER A 156 -5.06 -0.13 -11.55
CA SER A 156 -4.43 0.45 -10.36
C SER A 156 -4.53 1.98 -10.36
N LEU A 157 -4.12 2.66 -11.45
CA LEU A 157 -4.04 4.12 -11.48
C LEU A 157 -5.40 4.83 -11.39
N ARG A 158 -6.47 4.25 -11.96
CA ARG A 158 -7.82 4.82 -11.90
C ARG A 158 -8.39 4.88 -10.49
N THR A 159 -7.82 4.14 -9.54
CA THR A 159 -8.24 4.26 -8.15
C THR A 159 -7.63 5.47 -7.45
N LYS A 160 -6.50 6.00 -7.92
CA LYS A 160 -5.73 7.05 -7.25
C LYS A 160 -5.87 8.42 -7.91
N MET A 161 -6.18 8.47 -9.21
CA MET A 161 -6.19 9.70 -10.00
C MET A 161 -7.45 9.86 -10.86
N HIS A 162 -7.68 11.08 -11.37
CA HIS A 162 -8.73 11.31 -12.36
C HIS A 162 -8.47 10.48 -13.63
N ARG A 163 -9.55 9.97 -14.25
CA ARG A 163 -9.48 8.98 -15.32
C ARG A 163 -8.59 9.40 -16.50
N GLU A 164 -8.73 10.65 -16.95
CA GLU A 164 -7.95 11.17 -18.08
C GLU A 164 -6.43 11.19 -17.79
N LEU A 165 -6.05 11.60 -16.57
CA LEU A 165 -4.65 11.57 -16.14
C LEU A 165 -4.17 10.14 -15.97
N ALA A 166 -4.98 9.26 -15.38
CA ALA A 166 -4.65 7.86 -15.19
C ALA A 166 -4.36 7.15 -16.52
N ASP A 167 -5.17 7.39 -17.55
CA ASP A 167 -4.99 6.76 -18.87
C ASP A 167 -3.69 7.26 -19.55
N MET A 168 -3.35 8.55 -19.40
CA MET A 168 -2.07 9.11 -19.88
C MET A 168 -0.86 8.52 -19.14
N PHE A 169 -0.89 8.50 -17.80
CA PHE A 169 0.18 7.91 -17.00
C PHE A 169 0.33 6.41 -17.22
N THR A 170 -0.77 5.70 -17.48
CA THR A 170 -0.73 4.26 -17.80
C THR A 170 0.19 3.99 -19.00
N ALA A 171 0.01 4.74 -20.09
CA ALA A 171 0.85 4.57 -21.28
C ALA A 171 2.32 4.83 -20.97
N ILE A 172 2.62 5.89 -20.22
CA ILE A 172 3.98 6.25 -19.80
C ILE A 172 4.60 5.14 -18.94
N CYS A 173 3.87 4.63 -17.93
CA CYS A 173 4.35 3.58 -17.03
C CYS A 173 4.65 2.29 -17.79
N VAL A 174 3.75 1.85 -18.67
CA VAL A 174 3.95 0.63 -19.47
C VAL A 174 5.14 0.78 -20.41
N ASP A 175 5.27 1.91 -21.09
CA ASP A 175 6.39 2.16 -21.99
C ASP A 175 7.73 2.26 -21.23
N ALA A 176 7.73 2.82 -20.01
CA ALA A 176 8.91 2.87 -19.15
C ALA A 176 9.35 1.47 -18.72
N VAL A 177 8.42 0.65 -18.21
CA VAL A 177 8.69 -0.73 -17.78
C VAL A 177 9.16 -1.59 -18.95
N LEU A 178 8.55 -1.47 -20.13
CA LEU A 178 8.99 -2.19 -21.33
C LEU A 178 10.37 -1.76 -21.82
N THR A 179 10.76 -0.50 -21.60
CA THR A 179 12.09 0.01 -21.99
C THR A 179 13.21 -0.55 -21.11
N ILE A 180 12.96 -0.72 -19.81
CA ILE A 180 13.97 -1.25 -18.87
C ILE A 180 13.99 -2.78 -18.83
N ARG A 181 12.94 -3.45 -19.33
CA ARG A 181 12.84 -4.90 -19.35
C ARG A 181 13.96 -5.50 -20.19
N LYS A 182 14.74 -6.37 -19.57
CA LYS A 182 15.71 -7.24 -20.24
C LYS A 182 15.23 -8.69 -20.14
N PRO A 183 15.48 -9.53 -21.16
CA PRO A 183 15.21 -10.96 -21.03
C PRO A 183 16.03 -11.53 -19.86
N ASP A 184 15.42 -12.43 -19.10
CA ASP A 184 16.04 -13.23 -18.03
C ASP A 184 16.64 -12.46 -16.83
N THR A 185 16.33 -11.16 -16.67
CA THR A 185 16.76 -10.36 -15.51
C THR A 185 15.53 -9.81 -14.76
N PRO A 186 15.55 -9.79 -13.41
CA PRO A 186 14.48 -9.17 -12.65
C PRO A 186 14.40 -7.67 -13.00
N LEU A 187 13.18 -7.14 -12.96
CA LEU A 187 12.93 -5.74 -13.26
C LEU A 187 13.60 -4.87 -12.19
N ASP A 188 14.49 -3.98 -12.62
CA ASP A 188 15.12 -3.00 -11.73
C ASP A 188 14.41 -1.65 -11.88
N LEU A 189 13.59 -1.29 -10.90
CA LEU A 189 12.85 -0.03 -10.88
C LEU A 189 13.76 1.18 -10.67
N HIS A 190 15.01 1.02 -10.20
CA HIS A 190 15.96 2.12 -10.08
C HIS A 190 16.39 2.69 -11.44
N MET A 191 16.14 1.97 -12.53
CA MET A 191 16.36 2.45 -13.91
C MET A 191 15.29 3.46 -14.35
N VAL A 192 14.21 3.64 -13.59
CA VAL A 192 13.14 4.61 -13.87
C VAL A 192 13.21 5.73 -12.83
N GLU A 193 13.76 6.87 -13.23
CA GLU A 193 13.83 8.06 -12.39
C GLU A 193 12.60 8.95 -12.58
N ILE A 194 11.96 9.36 -11.47
CA ILE A 194 10.79 10.24 -11.50
C ILE A 194 11.21 11.68 -11.16
N MET A 195 11.44 12.48 -12.19
CA MET A 195 11.79 13.90 -12.02
C MET A 195 10.54 14.79 -11.98
N HIS A 196 10.41 15.55 -10.91
CA HIS A 196 9.27 16.44 -10.68
C HIS A 196 9.65 17.87 -11.07
N MET A 197 8.96 18.44 -12.05
CA MET A 197 9.13 19.85 -12.45
C MET A 197 7.87 20.64 -12.10
N GLN A 198 8.00 21.67 -11.26
CA GLN A 198 6.89 22.54 -10.83
C GLN A 198 6.51 23.58 -11.91
N HIS A 199 6.43 23.15 -13.17
CA HIS A 199 6.11 24.02 -14.31
C HIS A 199 5.02 23.37 -15.17
N LYS A 200 4.14 24.20 -15.75
CA LYS A 200 3.07 23.80 -16.69
C LYS A 200 2.01 22.85 -16.08
N ALA A 201 1.26 22.14 -16.94
CA ALA A 201 0.16 21.28 -16.55
C ALA A 201 0.63 19.83 -16.33
N GLY A 202 -0.03 19.09 -15.43
CA GLY A 202 0.26 17.67 -15.20
C GLY A 202 0.02 16.76 -16.40
N THR A 203 -0.66 17.27 -17.44
CA THR A 203 -0.84 16.59 -18.72
C THR A 203 0.40 16.58 -19.60
N ASP A 204 1.41 17.40 -19.29
CA ASP A 204 2.64 17.55 -20.08
C ASP A 204 3.72 16.52 -19.69
N SER A 205 3.44 15.66 -18.71
CA SER A 205 4.33 14.57 -18.32
C SER A 205 4.62 13.65 -19.49
N ARG A 206 5.88 13.25 -19.65
CA ARG A 206 6.33 12.38 -20.73
C ARG A 206 7.48 11.49 -20.30
N LEU A 207 7.60 10.33 -20.93
CA LEU A 207 8.76 9.46 -20.81
C LEU A 207 9.94 10.03 -21.62
N VAL A 208 11.09 10.20 -20.97
CA VAL A 208 12.36 10.48 -21.65
C VAL A 208 13.21 9.22 -21.59
N LYS A 209 13.59 8.69 -22.76
CA LYS A 209 14.47 7.51 -22.86
C LYS A 209 15.93 7.92 -22.72
N GLY A 210 16.32 8.27 -21.51
CA GLY A 210 17.66 8.76 -21.17
C GLY A 210 17.67 9.37 -19.77
N LEU A 211 18.76 10.06 -19.45
CA LEU A 211 18.91 10.77 -18.18
C LEU A 211 18.45 12.22 -18.33
N VAL A 212 17.64 12.68 -17.37
CA VAL A 212 17.29 14.11 -17.24
C VAL A 212 18.07 14.66 -16.05
N LEU A 213 18.58 15.87 -16.18
CA LEU A 213 19.29 16.56 -15.12
C LEU A 213 18.50 17.80 -14.73
N ASP A 214 18.46 18.10 -13.43
CA ASP A 214 17.72 19.25 -12.89
C ASP A 214 18.28 20.60 -13.35
N HIS A 215 19.56 20.64 -13.70
CA HIS A 215 20.28 21.85 -14.02
C HIS A 215 20.94 21.77 -15.39
N GLY A 216 20.78 22.85 -16.16
CA GLY A 216 21.46 23.04 -17.44
C GLY A 216 22.86 23.64 -17.31
N GLY A 217 23.40 24.09 -18.44
CA GLY A 217 24.71 24.75 -18.51
C GLY A 217 24.77 25.99 -17.62
N ARG A 218 25.79 26.06 -16.76
CA ARG A 218 25.95 27.15 -15.78
C ARG A 218 26.52 28.43 -16.38
N HIS A 219 27.33 28.31 -17.44
CA HIS A 219 27.96 29.46 -18.08
C HIS A 219 27.21 29.86 -19.35
N PRO A 220 26.91 31.15 -19.61
CA PRO A 220 26.16 31.59 -20.78
C PRO A 220 26.80 31.21 -22.12
N GLY A 221 28.13 31.09 -22.16
CA GLY A 221 28.90 30.65 -23.32
C GLY A 221 28.97 29.13 -23.51
N MET A 222 28.37 28.33 -22.63
CA MET A 222 28.28 26.87 -22.86
C MET A 222 27.30 26.57 -23.99
N PRO A 223 27.63 25.59 -24.85
CA PRO A 223 26.74 25.18 -25.92
C PRO A 223 25.44 24.61 -25.33
N LYS A 224 24.28 25.08 -25.82
CA LYS A 224 22.96 24.64 -25.35
C LYS A 224 22.56 23.26 -25.87
N GLN A 225 23.20 22.79 -26.94
CA GLN A 225 22.95 21.49 -27.53
C GLN A 225 24.25 20.89 -28.03
N LEU A 226 24.50 19.63 -27.66
CA LEU A 226 25.64 18.83 -28.11
C LEU A 226 25.07 17.56 -28.75
N SER A 227 25.39 17.32 -30.02
CA SER A 227 24.89 16.15 -30.77
C SER A 227 25.71 14.88 -30.51
N LYS A 228 26.96 15.03 -30.07
CA LYS A 228 27.84 13.93 -29.65
C LYS A 228 28.53 14.36 -28.36
N ALA A 229 27.92 14.03 -27.24
CA ALA A 229 28.59 14.04 -25.95
C ALA A 229 29.40 12.74 -25.86
N LEU A 230 30.72 12.87 -25.74
CA LEU A 230 31.65 11.76 -25.51
C LEU A 230 31.65 11.36 -24.03
#